data_AF-A0A2W6CI25-F1
#
_entry.id   AF-A0A2W6CI25-F1
#
_cell.length_a   1.000
_cell.length_b   1.000
_cell.length_c   1.000
_cell.angle_alpha   90.00
_cell.angle_beta   90.00
_cell.angle_gamma   90.00
#
_symmetry.space_group_name_H-M   'P 1'
#
loop_
_entity.id
_entity.type
_entity.pdbx_description
1 polymer ?
#
loop_
_entity_poly.entity_id
_entity_poly.type
_entity_poly.pdbx_seq_one_letter_code
_entity_poly.pdbx_strand_id
1 'polypeptide(L)' 'MSLRALIDVTTKLMTDGEYRNLLVNDPEAALGQFNLSPGEREAVRSRDQWLLEECGLEEWTARWMTSLR' A
#
# COMPACT_ATOMS: atom_id res chain seq x y z
N MET A 1 3.78 16.03 3.22
CA MET A 1 3.64 14.72 2.54
C MET A 1 2.15 14.46 2.36
N SER A 2 1.72 13.78 1.28
CA SER A 2 0.30 13.69 0.91
C SER A 2 -0.23 12.28 1.13
N LEU A 3 -1.03 12.12 2.19
CA LEU A 3 -1.85 10.94 2.51
C LEU A 3 -2.63 10.38 1.29
N ARG A 4 -2.86 11.22 0.27
CA ARG A 4 -3.49 10.88 -1.00
C ARG A 4 -2.84 9.68 -1.70
N ALA A 5 -1.50 9.59 -1.73
CA ALA A 5 -0.82 8.54 -2.47
C ALA A 5 -1.05 7.15 -1.86
N LEU A 6 -1.05 7.06 -0.52
CA LEU A 6 -1.39 5.83 0.20
C LEU A 6 -2.85 5.43 -0.05
N ILE A 7 -3.78 6.38 0.04
CA ILE A 7 -5.20 6.13 -0.22
C ILE A 7 -5.40 5.62 -1.66
N ASP A 8 -4.72 6.20 -2.64
CA ASP A 8 -4.83 5.80 -4.05
C ASP A 8 -4.29 4.36 -4.26
N VAL A 9 -3.18 4.01 -3.63
CA VAL A 9 -2.61 2.64 -3.64
C VAL A 9 -3.58 1.64 -3.02
N THR A 10 -4.07 1.93 -1.82
CA THR A 10 -5.00 1.05 -1.11
C THR A 10 -6.30 0.88 -1.91
N THR A 11 -6.82 1.96 -2.49
CA THR A 11 -8.02 1.92 -3.34
C THR A 11 -7.80 1.03 -4.56
N LYS A 12 -6.63 1.13 -5.20
CA LYS A 12 -6.28 0.26 -6.33
C LYS A 12 -6.17 -1.20 -5.90
N LEU A 13 -5.58 -1.49 -4.73
CA LEU A 13 -5.55 -2.87 -4.19
C LEU A 13 -6.94 -3.46 -3.93
N MET A 14 -7.90 -2.63 -3.52
CA MET A 14 -9.26 -3.08 -3.25
C MET A 14 -10.02 -3.41 -4.54
N THR A 15 -9.77 -2.64 -5.61
CA THR A 15 -10.59 -2.63 -6.83
C THR A 15 -9.97 -3.40 -7.99
N ASP A 16 -8.65 -3.60 -7.99
CA ASP A 16 -7.90 -4.16 -9.12
C ASP A 16 -7.15 -5.45 -8.71
N GLY A 17 -7.64 -6.59 -9.21
CA GLY A 17 -7.03 -7.90 -8.99
C GLY A 17 -5.69 -8.08 -9.72
N GLU A 18 -5.52 -7.47 -10.89
CA GLU A 18 -4.26 -7.50 -11.64
C GLU A 18 -3.19 -6.69 -10.91
N TYR A 19 -3.56 -5.53 -10.37
CA TYR A 19 -2.66 -4.74 -9.54
C TYR A 19 -2.22 -5.48 -8.27
N ARG A 20 -3.12 -6.23 -7.61
CA ARG A 20 -2.72 -7.09 -6.48
C ARG A 20 -1.69 -8.13 -6.90
N ASN A 21 -1.90 -8.81 -8.02
CA ASN A 21 -0.93 -9.77 -8.56
C ASN A 21 0.39 -9.07 -8.92
N LEU A 22 0.34 -7.88 -9.50
CA LEU A 22 1.53 -7.09 -9.80
C LEU A 22 2.29 -6.71 -8.52
N LEU A 23 1.61 -6.28 -7.46
CA LEU A 23 2.24 -5.95 -6.18
C LEU A 23 2.95 -7.16 -5.56
N VAL A 24 2.44 -8.38 -5.77
CA VAL A 24 3.07 -9.61 -5.26
C VAL A 24 4.29 -10.01 -6.11
N ASN A 25 4.21 -9.91 -7.43
CA ASN A 25 5.26 -10.41 -8.33
C ASN A 25 6.34 -9.37 -8.65
N ASP A 26 5.97 -8.08 -8.73
CA ASP A 26 6.86 -6.95 -8.98
C ASP A 26 6.40 -5.69 -8.20
N PRO A 27 6.74 -5.63 -6.89
CA PRO A 27 6.32 -4.53 -6.03
C PRO A 27 6.87 -3.17 -6.48
N GLU A 28 8.07 -3.12 -7.06
CA GLU A 28 8.67 -1.85 -7.49
C GLU A 28 7.94 -1.28 -8.70
N ALA A 29 7.56 -2.12 -9.68
CA ALA A 29 6.74 -1.69 -10.80
C ALA A 29 5.32 -1.27 -10.38
N ALA A 30 4.73 -1.95 -9.39
CA ALA A 30 3.42 -1.59 -8.84
C ALA A 30 3.47 -0.23 -8.13
N LEU A 31 4.38 -0.08 -7.16
CA LEU A 31 4.49 1.11 -6.31
C LEU A 31 5.10 2.30 -7.05
N GLY A 32 5.83 2.08 -8.14
CA GLY A 32 6.32 3.13 -9.04
C GLY A 32 5.22 3.92 -9.75
N GLN A 33 3.98 3.42 -9.76
CA GLN A 33 2.82 4.14 -10.31
C GLN A 33 2.31 5.27 -9.39
N PHE A 34 2.83 5.35 -8.15
CA PHE A 34 2.35 6.27 -7.13
C PHE A 34 3.50 7.10 -6.56
N ASN A 35 3.19 8.35 -6.19
CA ASN A 35 4.15 9.26 -5.57
C ASN A 35 4.27 9.00 -4.05
N LEU A 36 4.66 7.78 -3.69
CA LEU A 36 4.92 7.39 -2.31
C LEU A 36 6.29 7.88 -1.86
N SER A 37 6.37 8.36 -0.63
CA SER A 37 7.64 8.55 0.06
C SER A 37 8.32 7.21 0.34
N PRO A 38 9.64 7.21 0.63
CA PRO A 38 10.35 5.97 0.96
C PRO A 38 9.72 5.19 2.13
N GLY A 39 9.22 5.90 3.16
CA GLY A 39 8.55 5.27 4.31
C GLY A 39 7.21 4.62 3.94
N GLU A 40 6.38 5.32 3.16
CA GLU A 40 5.09 4.77 2.71
C GLU A 40 5.30 3.58 1.76
N ARG A 41 6.31 3.66 0.89
CA ARG A 41 6.67 2.54 0.00
C ARG A 41 7.07 1.31 0.80
N GLU A 42 7.90 1.49 1.84
CA GLU A 42 8.29 0.39 2.72
C GLU A 42 7.08 -0.15 3.50
N ALA A 43 6.20 0.70 4.01
CA ALA A 43 4.99 0.29 4.71
C ALA A 43 4.08 -0.60 3.83
N VAL A 44 3.84 -0.20 2.58
CA VAL A 44 3.02 -1.00 1.64
C VAL A 44 3.72 -2.29 1.22
N ARG A 45 5.03 -2.23 0.98
CA ARG A 45 5.83 -3.38 0.53
C ARG A 45 5.95 -4.45 1.62
N SER A 46 6.30 -4.05 2.84
CA SER A 46 6.39 -4.93 4.01
C SER A 46 5.01 -5.41 4.48
N ARG A 47 3.95 -4.66 4.14
CA ARG A 47 2.60 -4.81 4.70
C ARG A 47 2.63 -4.82 6.22
N ASP A 48 3.54 -4.05 6.82
CA ASP A 48 3.62 -3.91 8.26
C ASP A 48 2.49 -3.00 8.75
N GLN A 49 1.66 -3.53 9.65
CA GLN A 49 0.50 -2.80 10.14
C GLN A 49 0.90 -1.49 10.85
N TRP A 50 1.97 -1.53 11.66
CA TRP A 50 2.41 -0.37 12.43
C TRP A 50 2.96 0.71 11.50
N LEU A 51 3.78 0.34 10.50
CA LEU A 51 4.31 1.31 9.54
C LEU A 51 3.20 1.95 8.70
N LEU A 52 2.15 1.20 8.35
CA LEU A 52 1.00 1.74 7.62
C LEU A 52 0.23 2.76 8.47
N GLU A 53 -0.01 2.44 9.75
CA GLU A 53 -0.65 3.37 10.70
C GLU A 53 0.20 4.63 10.96
N GLU A 54 1.52 4.48 11.10
CA GLU A 54 2.46 5.61 11.23
C GLU A 54 2.46 6.52 10.00
N CYS A 55 2.25 5.94 8.81
CA CYS A 55 2.08 6.70 7.57
C CYS A 55 0.69 7.34 7.41
N GLY A 56 -0.20 7.16 8.39
CA GLY A 56 -1.51 7.80 8.46
C GLY A 56 -2.67 6.98 7.89
N LEU A 57 -2.46 5.70 7.57
CA LEU A 57 -3.55 4.81 7.20
C LEU A 57 -4.44 4.51 8.43
N GLU A 58 -5.75 4.42 8.24
CA GLU A 58 -6.66 4.04 9.33
C GLU A 58 -6.41 2.57 9.74
N GLU A 59 -6.54 2.28 11.05
CA GLU A 59 -6.27 0.94 11.65
C GLU A 59 -6.96 -0.20 10.89
N TRP A 60 -8.24 -0.02 10.51
CA TRP A 60 -8.99 -1.05 9.80
C TRP A 60 -8.44 -1.28 8.39
N THR A 61 -7.96 -0.23 7.72
CA THR A 61 -7.36 -0.31 6.39
C THR A 61 -5.99 -0.99 6.46
N ALA A 62 -5.19 -0.66 7.47
CA ALA A 62 -3.89 -1.29 7.71
C ALA A 62 -4.06 -2.80 7.96
N ARG A 63 -5.00 -3.18 8.84
CA ARG A 63 -5.38 -4.58 9.08
C ARG A 63 -5.88 -5.31 7.83
N TRP A 64 -6.66 -4.63 6.99
CA TRP A 64 -7.11 -5.23 5.74
C TRP A 64 -5.92 -5.51 4.81
N MET A 65 -5.00 -4.56 4.64
CA MET A 65 -3.81 -4.73 3.80
C MET A 65 -2.91 -5.88 4.27
N THR A 66 -2.75 -6.05 5.58
CA THR A 66 -1.96 -7.16 6.14
C THR A 66 -2.63 -8.53 5.94
N SER A 67 -3.95 -8.57 5.76
CA SER A 67 -4.71 -9.80 5.51
C SER A 67 -4.67 -10.29 4.06
N LEU A 68 -4.21 -9.46 3.12
CA LEU A 68 -4.09 -9.82 1.71
C LEU A 68 -3.02 -10.91 1.55
N ARG A 69 -3.43 -12.07 1.01
CA ARG A 69 -2.54 -13.19 0.65
C ARG A 69 -2.09 -13.08 -0.79
#